data_AF-A0A3Q1EZX4-F1
#
_entry.id   AF-A0A3Q1EZX4-F1
#
_cell.length_a   1.000
_cell.length_b   1.000
_cell.length_c   1.000
_cell.angle_alpha   90.00
_cell.angle_beta   90.00
_cell.angle_gamma   90.00
#
_symmetry.space_group_name_H-M   'P 1'
#
loop_
_entity.id
_entity.type
_entity.pdbx_description
1 polymer ?
#
loop_
_entity_poly.entity_id
_entity_poly.type
_entity_poly.pdbx_seq_one_letter_code
_entity_poly.pdbx_strand_id
1 'polypeptide(L)' 'MAKELSQEIKKRIINLHKSGLGYRKMSKMLGIPVSTIGTIIRKWKVHNTTSTLPRSGR' A
#
# COMPACT_ATOMS: atom_id res chain seq x y z
N MET A 1 17.89 3.73 -10.15
CA MET A 1 16.64 3.08 -10.63
C MET A 1 15.95 2.40 -9.45
N ALA A 2 15.39 3.17 -8.53
CA ALA A 2 15.00 2.65 -7.22
C ALA A 2 13.59 3.07 -6.83
N LYS A 3 12.74 2.05 -6.63
CA LYS A 3 11.95 1.90 -5.40
C LYS A 3 10.70 2.76 -5.25
N GLU A 4 10.14 3.21 -6.35
CA GLU A 4 8.77 3.73 -6.38
C GLU A 4 7.83 2.56 -6.66
N LEU A 5 7.31 1.92 -5.60
CA LEU A 5 6.05 1.17 -5.72
C LEU A 5 5.03 2.17 -6.25
N SER A 6 4.70 2.06 -7.55
CA SER A 6 3.87 3.03 -8.26
C SER A 6 2.63 3.34 -7.43
N GLN A 7 2.32 4.63 -7.28
CA GLN A 7 1.18 5.11 -6.49
C GLN A 7 -0.11 4.38 -6.86
N GLU A 8 -0.21 3.92 -8.11
CA GLU A 8 -1.29 3.10 -8.62
C GLU A 8 -1.45 1.75 -7.88
N ILE A 9 -0.36 1.03 -7.63
CA ILE A 9 -0.39 -0.26 -6.91
C ILE A 9 -0.88 -0.05 -5.48
N LYS A 10 -0.41 1.00 -4.80
CA LYS A 10 -0.86 1.35 -3.44
C LYS A 10 -2.35 1.69 -3.42
N LYS A 11 -2.83 2.49 -4.37
CA LYS A 11 -4.25 2.82 -4.53
C LYS A 11 -5.09 1.56 -4.77
N ARG A 12 -4.61 0.65 -5.63
CA ARG A 12 -5.28 -0.62 -5.93
C ARG A 12 -5.41 -1.50 -4.69
N ILE A 13 -4.34 -1.61 -3.89
CA ILE A 13 -4.37 -2.33 -2.60
C ILE A 13 -5.40 -1.74 -1.64
N ILE A 14 -5.46 -0.41 -1.50
CA ILE A 14 -6.42 0.25 -0.61
C ILE A 14 -7.85 0.04 -1.09
N ASN A 15 -8.10 0.08 -2.41
CA ASN A 15 -9.43 -0.19 -2.95
C ASN A 15 -9.87 -1.63 -2.65
N LEU A 16 -9.00 -2.61 -2.91
CA LEU A 16 -9.25 -4.02 -2.58
C LEU A 16 -9.48 -4.23 -1.06
N HIS A 17 -8.74 -3.50 -0.22
CA HIS A 17 -8.92 -3.53 1.23
C HIS A 17 -10.26 -2.94 1.66
N LYS A 18 -10.69 -1.82 1.06
CA LYS A 18 -12.01 -1.22 1.28
C LYS A 18 -13.15 -2.16 0.85
N SER A 19 -12.95 -2.96 -0.19
CA SER A 19 -13.89 -4.01 -0.60
C SER A 19 -13.91 -5.23 0.34
N GLY A 20 -13.13 -5.25 1.42
CA GLY A 20 -13.10 -6.36 2.38
C GLY A 20 -12.34 -7.60 1.91
N LEU A 21 -11.50 -7.48 0.86
CA LEU A 21 -10.68 -8.60 0.41
C LEU A 21 -9.61 -8.92 1.45
N GLY A 22 -9.35 -10.21 1.66
CA GLY A 22 -8.31 -10.68 2.57
C GLY A 22 -6.90 -10.47 1.98
N TYR A 23 -5.91 -10.30 2.86
CA TYR A 23 -4.51 -10.04 2.48
C TYR A 23 -3.91 -11.09 1.53
N ARG A 24 -4.23 -12.39 1.73
CA ARG A 24 -3.75 -13.48 0.86
C ARG A 24 -4.31 -13.39 -0.57
N LYS A 25 -5.56 -12.94 -0.74
CA LYS A 25 -6.18 -12.77 -2.07
C LYS A 25 -5.52 -11.63 -2.83
N MET A 26 -5.29 -10.49 -2.16
CA MET A 26 -4.57 -9.36 -2.75
C MET A 26 -3.14 -9.73 -3.15
N SER A 27 -2.46 -10.51 -2.30
CA SER A 27 -1.09 -10.99 -2.56
C SER A 27 -1.02 -11.84 -3.83
N LYS A 28 -1.94 -12.80 -4.02
CA LYS A 28 -2.03 -13.58 -5.25
C LYS A 28 -2.38 -12.74 -6.47
N MET A 29 -3.31 -11.78 -6.34
CA MET A 29 -3.78 -10.95 -7.44
C MET A 29 -2.69 -9.98 -7.96
N LEU A 30 -1.87 -9.45 -7.05
CA LEU A 30 -0.85 -8.45 -7.39
C LEU A 30 0.55 -9.05 -7.52
N GLY A 31 0.76 -10.32 -7.12
CA GLY A 31 2.08 -10.94 -7.04
C GLY A 31 2.99 -10.30 -5.97
N ILE A 32 2.42 -9.57 -5.02
CA ILE A 32 3.16 -8.84 -3.99
C ILE A 32 3.11 -9.65 -2.68
N PRO A 33 4.22 -9.75 -1.93
CA PRO A 33 4.21 -10.43 -0.65
C PRO A 33 3.24 -9.76 0.34
N VAL A 34 2.58 -10.59 1.15
CA VAL A 34 1.60 -10.17 2.17
C VAL A 34 2.18 -9.14 3.14
N SER A 35 3.47 -9.24 3.47
CA SER A 35 4.19 -8.29 4.33
C SER A 35 4.20 -6.87 3.78
N THR A 36 4.39 -6.70 2.48
CA THR A 36 4.36 -5.40 1.80
C THR A 36 2.94 -4.82 1.82
N ILE A 37 1.92 -5.65 1.55
CA ILE A 37 0.52 -5.24 1.61
C ILE A 37 0.15 -4.77 3.02
N GLY A 38 0.54 -5.53 4.06
CA GLY A 38 0.34 -5.16 5.45
C GLY A 38 1.03 -3.85 5.82
N THR A 39 2.26 -3.64 5.33
CA THR A 39 3.00 -2.39 5.55
C THR A 39 2.29 -1.19 4.91
N ILE A 40 1.75 -1.35 3.70
CA ILE A 40 1.00 -0.30 2.99
C ILE A 40 -0.29 0.03 3.73
N ILE A 41 -1.07 -0.98 4.15
CA ILE A 41 -2.33 -0.77 4.88
C ILE A 41 -2.07 -0.15 6.26
N ARG A 42 -1.02 -0.57 6.97
CA ARG A 42 -0.60 0.04 8.24
C ARG A 42 -0.23 1.51 8.04
N LYS A 43 0.56 1.84 7.03
CA LYS A 43 0.90 3.23 6.70
C LYS A 43 -0.34 4.05 6.32
N TRP A 44 -1.25 3.47 5.56
CA TRP A 44 -2.52 4.11 5.20
C TRP A 44 -3.38 4.39 6.43
N LYS A 45 -3.51 3.46 7.38
CA LYS A 45 -4.23 3.68 8.64
C LYS A 45 -3.61 4.79 9.51
N VAL A 46 -2.29 4.93 9.50
CA VAL A 46 -1.57 5.92 10.34
C VAL A 46 -1.60 7.31 9.73
N HIS A 47 -1.38 7.42 8.42
CA HIS A 47 -1.23 8.71 7.75
C HIS A 47 -2.47 9.15 6.97
N ASN A 48 -3.50 8.30 6.86
CA ASN A 48 -4.67 8.46 6.00
C ASN A 48 -4.36 8.78 4.53
N THR A 49 -3.10 8.64 4.10
CA THR A 49 -2.60 9.23 2.85
C THR A 49 -1.74 8.22 2.10
N THR A 50 -2.00 8.07 0.80
CA THR A 50 -1.25 7.20 -0.13
C THR A 50 0.10 7.77 -0.56
N SER A 51 0.22 9.10 -0.48
CA SER A 51 1.44 9.82 -0.83
C SER A 51 2.40 9.82 0.35
N THR A 52 3.64 9.41 0.09
CA THR A 52 4.78 9.74 0.94
C THR A 52 4.90 11.25 0.96
N LEU A 53 4.47 11.88 2.06
CA LEU A 53 4.77 13.28 2.32
C LEU A 53 6.29 13.44 2.32
N PRO A 54 6.85 14.44 1.61
CA PRO A 54 8.26 14.77 1.78
C PRO A 54 8.47 15.06 3.27
N ARG A 55 9.47 14.42 3.89
CA ARG A 55 9.86 14.76 5.25
C ARG A 55 10.26 16.24 5.22
N SER A 56 9.51 17.09 5.91
CA SER A 56 9.97 18.44 6.21
C SER A 56 11.20 18.28 7.11
N GLY A 57 12.38 18.37 6.50
CA GLY A 57 13.65 18.51 7.20
C GLY A 57 13.75 19.93 7.73
N ARG A 58 14.16 20.06 8.99
CA ARG A 58 14.68 21.31 9.54
C ARG A 58 16.09 21.54 9.05
#